data_AF-M4SXB4-F1
#
_entry.id   AF-M4SXB4-F1
#
_cell.length_a   1.000
_cell.length_b   1.000
_cell.length_c   1.000
_cell.angle_alpha   90.00
_cell.angle_beta   90.00
_cell.angle_gamma   90.00
#
_symmetry.space_group_name_H-M   'P 1'
#
loop_
_entity.id
_entity.type
_entity.pdbx_description
1 polymer ?
#
loop_
_entity_poly.entity_id
_entity_poly.type
_entity_poly.pdbx_seq_one_letter_code
_entity_poly.pdbx_strand_id
1 'polypeptide(L)'
;MQATSLVLVAACAAICGANRAAAAAANEGDNAAAYATLCSAVAVLSRPYAAPATAELNPAILSEAQALNFSLHHPEAAAELAAENVDSRDKLKKEGKAHKLTSADTFNDYKAKAKTAAAMAKERHYARLKRTPINAFLISQITSVITSLETAYREATALDTKQKATDANKKMNQALYGTETADNTVKVALTDGDKTREKLCGKPGDANVASAAGTSLKQDIMCLCAIKGGGGGATACATFTAALSKQGDADVDLAEDWAKLKERCGSLHPETEPTATTIRATAAAVTTAIARSTDTAGKVTHLLGKTTDHANTGSCVGDTATGSGTCVYYGRGTAANIKYQIAWIDNMLAAARAIDDAEATAKQKEELVDKITKLNSTLASLAKAAMEAPTAASPTTERAPQQPATKTAEDKEKVCNAVGSDEGECDKLKDKGCIFNKQDKKCTLSDKAKETAKEAETQPGKDDKTTNTTASSNSFVIHKAPLLLAFFL
;
A
#
# COMPACT_ATOMS: atom_id res chain seq x y z
N MET A 1 13.86 4.92 -30.86
CA MET A 1 14.69 5.81 -30.02
C MET A 1 13.78 6.41 -28.95
N GLN A 2 14.05 6.15 -27.67
CA GLN A 2 13.43 6.84 -26.54
C GLN A 2 14.53 7.04 -25.50
N ALA A 3 14.65 8.26 -24.95
CA ALA A 3 15.70 8.60 -24.01
C ALA A 3 15.18 8.51 -22.58
N THR A 4 15.59 7.47 -21.85
CA THR A 4 15.36 7.33 -20.41
C THR A 4 16.21 8.36 -19.66
N SER A 5 15.59 9.48 -19.26
CA SER A 5 16.26 10.52 -18.48
C SER A 5 16.43 10.09 -17.03
N LEU A 6 17.61 9.55 -16.71
CA LEU A 6 17.98 9.11 -15.36
C LEU A 6 18.42 10.32 -14.52
N VAL A 7 17.52 10.88 -13.70
CA VAL A 7 17.82 12.02 -12.83
C VAL A 7 18.60 11.57 -11.60
N LEU A 8 19.93 11.69 -11.65
CA LEU A 8 20.79 11.47 -10.49
C LEU A 8 20.83 12.74 -9.60
N VAL A 9 20.15 12.72 -8.45
CA VAL A 9 20.25 13.80 -7.46
C VAL A 9 21.52 13.62 -6.62
N ALA A 10 22.64 14.17 -7.12
CA ALA A 10 23.94 14.11 -6.46
C ALA A 10 24.09 15.22 -5.39
N ALA A 11 23.64 14.94 -4.16
CA ALA A 11 23.76 15.87 -3.03
C ALA A 11 25.20 15.93 -2.46
N CYS A 12 26.10 16.62 -3.16
CA CYS A 12 27.49 16.82 -2.72
C CYS A 12 27.62 17.87 -1.60
N ALA A 13 27.46 17.45 -0.35
CA ALA A 13 27.81 18.25 0.82
C ALA A 13 29.34 18.38 0.97
N ALA A 14 29.92 19.51 0.57
CA ALA A 14 31.35 19.77 0.67
C ALA A 14 31.77 20.13 2.10
N ILE A 15 32.27 19.15 2.85
CA ILE A 15 32.78 19.35 4.22
C ILE A 15 34.23 19.88 4.15
N CYS A 16 34.40 21.19 4.29
CA CYS A 16 35.73 21.80 4.47
C CYS A 16 36.17 21.68 5.94
N GLY A 17 37.33 21.06 6.18
CA GLY A 17 37.93 20.98 7.51
C GLY A 17 38.66 22.27 7.89
N ALA A 18 38.46 22.75 9.12
CA ALA A 18 39.19 23.87 9.71
C ALA A 18 40.24 23.39 10.72
N ASN A 19 41.34 24.13 10.86
CA ASN A 19 42.48 23.77 11.70
C ASN A 19 42.44 24.47 13.08
N ARG A 20 43.27 24.01 14.01
CA ARG A 20 43.24 24.36 15.44
C ARG A 20 43.40 25.86 15.74
N ALA A 21 42.59 26.36 16.68
CA ALA A 21 42.81 27.59 17.43
C ALA A 21 42.47 27.35 18.93
N ALA A 22 43.01 28.17 19.83
CA ALA A 22 42.89 27.97 21.28
C ALA A 22 41.55 28.44 21.87
N ALA A 23 41.32 28.13 23.15
CA ALA A 23 40.07 28.31 23.90
C ALA A 23 39.38 29.68 23.66
N ALA A 24 38.20 29.60 23.05
CA ALA A 24 37.24 30.68 22.85
C ALA A 24 35.83 30.07 22.81
N ALA A 25 34.84 30.85 22.40
CA ALA A 25 33.44 30.42 22.37
C ALA A 25 33.16 29.24 21.42
N ALA A 26 31.92 28.73 21.45
CA ALA A 26 31.29 28.35 20.19
C ALA A 26 31.16 29.64 19.37
N ASN A 27 32.04 29.80 18.39
CA ASN A 27 32.06 30.94 17.48
C ASN A 27 30.81 30.92 16.59
N GLU A 28 30.59 32.01 15.86
CA GLU A 28 29.54 32.08 14.84
C GLU A 28 29.65 30.90 13.86
N GLY A 29 28.61 30.06 13.83
CA GLY A 29 28.53 28.89 12.96
C GLY A 29 29.28 27.63 13.42
N ASP A 30 29.90 27.57 14.61
CA ASP A 30 30.60 26.36 15.09
C ASP A 30 29.70 25.10 15.17
N ASN A 31 28.39 25.29 15.40
CA ASN A 31 27.37 24.23 15.36
C ASN A 31 26.60 24.17 14.02
N ALA A 32 26.90 25.02 13.03
CA ALA A 32 26.09 25.13 11.82
C ALA A 32 25.99 23.83 11.02
N ALA A 33 27.06 23.02 10.95
CA ALA A 33 27.03 21.72 10.28
C ALA A 33 26.13 20.70 11.02
N ALA A 34 26.20 20.67 12.36
CA ALA A 34 25.35 19.82 13.20
C ALA A 34 23.87 20.25 13.13
N TYR A 35 23.62 21.56 13.17
CA TYR A 35 22.29 22.15 13.05
C TYR A 35 21.69 21.93 11.66
N ALA A 36 22.43 22.19 10.57
CA ALA A 36 21.99 21.93 9.20
C ALA A 36 21.68 20.44 8.95
N THR A 37 22.40 19.55 9.64
CA THR A 37 22.14 18.10 9.65
C THR A 37 20.78 17.78 10.29
N LEU A 38 20.51 18.25 11.52
CA LEU A 38 19.20 18.06 12.16
C LEU A 38 18.07 18.76 11.38
N CYS A 39 18.36 19.92 10.77
CA CYS A 39 17.41 20.64 9.92
C CYS A 39 16.94 19.83 8.70
N SER A 40 17.74 18.90 8.18
CA SER A 40 17.30 18.04 7.07
C SER A 40 16.12 17.14 7.50
N ALA A 41 16.11 16.65 8.74
CA ALA A 41 14.99 15.91 9.32
C ALA A 41 13.82 16.84 9.64
N VAL A 42 14.08 18.03 10.21
CA VAL A 42 13.02 19.02 10.49
C VAL A 42 12.28 19.45 9.23
N ALA A 43 12.97 19.69 8.12
CA ALA A 43 12.34 20.15 6.88
C ALA A 43 11.41 19.09 6.27
N VAL A 44 11.87 17.84 6.19
CA VAL A 44 11.05 16.70 5.74
C VAL A 44 9.80 16.54 6.63
N LEU A 45 9.98 16.58 7.96
CA LEU A 45 8.90 16.33 8.92
C LEU A 45 7.97 17.53 9.17
N SER A 46 8.35 18.74 8.73
CA SER A 46 7.54 19.96 8.89
C SER A 46 6.43 20.09 7.85
N ARG A 47 6.46 19.29 6.77
CA ARG A 47 5.38 19.19 5.79
C ARG A 47 4.45 18.03 6.16
N PRO A 48 3.12 18.19 6.10
CA PRO A 48 2.22 17.07 6.31
C PRO A 48 2.29 16.11 5.11
N TYR A 49 2.21 14.81 5.37
CA TYR A 49 1.98 13.81 4.33
C TYR A 49 0.51 13.83 3.90
N ALA A 50 0.26 14.00 2.59
CA ALA A 50 -1.09 13.94 2.03
C ALA A 50 -1.51 12.48 1.79
N ALA A 51 -2.78 12.15 2.04
CA ALA A 51 -3.29 10.82 1.71
C ALA A 51 -3.24 10.57 0.20
N PRO A 52 -2.77 9.40 -0.26
CA PRO A 52 -2.73 9.09 -1.69
C PRO A 52 -4.13 9.04 -2.27
N ALA A 53 -4.25 9.47 -3.53
CA ALA A 53 -5.50 9.35 -4.28
C ALA A 53 -5.93 7.87 -4.37
N THR A 54 -7.23 7.61 -4.26
CA THR A 54 -7.76 6.24 -4.34
C THR A 54 -8.83 6.13 -5.41
N ALA A 55 -8.86 5.01 -6.12
CA ALA A 55 -9.96 4.65 -7.01
C ALA A 55 -11.33 4.76 -6.29
N GLU A 56 -12.32 5.32 -7.00
CA GLU A 56 -13.67 5.49 -6.49
C GLU A 56 -14.50 4.22 -6.69
N LEU A 57 -15.32 3.88 -5.69
CA LEU A 57 -16.28 2.78 -5.78
C LEU A 57 -17.61 3.32 -6.33
N ASN A 58 -18.10 2.74 -7.41
CA ASN A 58 -19.44 3.04 -7.92
C ASN A 58 -20.51 2.22 -7.16
N PRO A 59 -21.36 2.83 -6.32
CA PRO A 59 -22.35 2.11 -5.51
C PRO A 59 -23.49 1.50 -6.34
N ALA A 60 -23.69 1.95 -7.58
CA ALA A 60 -24.63 1.29 -8.51
C ALA A 60 -24.23 -0.17 -8.73
N ILE A 61 -22.94 -0.49 -8.87
CA ILE A 61 -22.47 -1.85 -9.16
C ILE A 61 -22.88 -2.84 -8.06
N LEU A 62 -22.71 -2.47 -6.78
CA LEU A 62 -23.12 -3.33 -5.66
C LEU A 62 -24.65 -3.46 -5.58
N SER A 63 -25.37 -2.33 -5.65
CA SER A 63 -26.83 -2.31 -5.51
C SER A 63 -27.55 -3.02 -6.64
N GLU A 64 -27.05 -2.91 -7.88
CA GLU A 64 -27.56 -3.64 -9.05
C GLU A 64 -27.26 -5.14 -8.98
N ALA A 65 -26.06 -5.54 -8.54
CA ALA A 65 -25.73 -6.95 -8.32
C ALA A 65 -26.64 -7.59 -7.25
N GLN A 66 -26.89 -6.88 -6.14
CA GLN A 66 -27.81 -7.31 -5.09
C GLN A 66 -29.27 -7.35 -5.56
N ALA A 67 -29.71 -6.38 -6.35
CA ALA A 67 -31.05 -6.35 -6.93
C ALA A 67 -31.28 -7.52 -7.91
N LEU A 68 -30.31 -7.81 -8.77
CA LEU A 68 -30.34 -8.98 -9.65
C LEU A 68 -30.38 -10.27 -8.84
N ASN A 69 -29.54 -10.42 -7.80
CA ASN A 69 -29.56 -11.59 -6.92
C ASN A 69 -30.94 -11.81 -6.28
N PHE A 70 -31.55 -10.72 -5.79
CA PHE A 70 -32.86 -10.73 -5.14
C PHE A 70 -33.99 -11.12 -6.11
N SER A 71 -33.99 -10.56 -7.32
CA SER A 71 -35.00 -10.90 -8.33
C SER A 71 -34.90 -12.35 -8.84
N LEU A 72 -33.69 -12.92 -8.90
CA LEU A 72 -33.47 -14.31 -9.32
C LEU A 72 -33.88 -15.35 -8.26
N HIS A 73 -33.73 -15.04 -6.98
CA HIS A 73 -34.06 -15.97 -5.88
C HIS A 73 -35.45 -15.76 -5.29
N HIS A 74 -35.99 -14.54 -5.35
CA HIS A 74 -37.28 -14.17 -4.75
C HIS A 74 -38.20 -13.40 -5.72
N PRO A 75 -38.44 -13.87 -6.96
CA PRO A 75 -39.11 -13.10 -8.02
C PRO A 75 -40.52 -12.59 -7.64
N GLU A 76 -41.32 -13.39 -6.94
CA GLU A 76 -42.65 -12.98 -6.46
C GLU A 76 -42.57 -11.89 -5.38
N ALA A 77 -41.59 -11.99 -4.47
CA ALA A 77 -41.40 -10.98 -3.43
C ALA A 77 -40.86 -9.68 -4.03
N ALA A 78 -39.95 -9.76 -5.01
CA ALA A 78 -39.46 -8.61 -5.75
C ALA A 78 -40.58 -7.90 -6.53
N ALA A 79 -41.49 -8.65 -7.17
CA ALA A 79 -42.66 -8.07 -7.84
C ALA A 79 -43.63 -7.38 -6.86
N GLU A 80 -43.85 -7.96 -5.68
CA GLU A 80 -44.72 -7.37 -4.64
C GLU A 80 -44.09 -6.12 -3.99
N LEU A 81 -42.80 -6.17 -3.64
CA LEU A 81 -42.07 -5.09 -2.98
C LEU A 81 -41.75 -3.89 -3.92
N ALA A 82 -41.68 -4.12 -5.23
CA ALA A 82 -41.46 -3.05 -6.20
C ALA A 82 -42.72 -2.20 -6.48
N ALA A 83 -43.91 -2.63 -6.03
CA ALA A 83 -45.16 -1.94 -6.29
C ALA A 83 -45.24 -0.59 -5.54
N GLU A 84 -45.67 0.47 -6.23
CA GLU A 84 -45.66 1.84 -5.70
C GLU A 84 -46.58 2.03 -4.47
N ASN A 85 -47.66 1.25 -4.37
CA ASN A 85 -48.61 1.30 -3.25
C ASN A 85 -48.12 0.55 -1.98
N VAL A 86 -46.95 -0.10 -2.03
CA VAL A 86 -46.35 -0.82 -0.90
C VAL A 86 -45.30 0.08 -0.24
N ASP A 87 -45.77 1.08 0.50
CA ASP A 87 -44.92 2.00 1.28
C ASP A 87 -44.48 1.44 2.64
N SER A 88 -45.26 0.53 3.23
CA SER A 88 -45.01 -0.09 4.54
C SER A 88 -45.24 -1.61 4.54
N ARG A 89 -44.68 -2.31 5.54
CA ARG A 89 -44.69 -3.77 5.64
C ARG A 89 -46.09 -4.37 5.84
N ASP A 90 -47.00 -3.64 6.47
CA ASP A 90 -48.40 -4.04 6.69
C ASP A 90 -49.25 -4.07 5.41
N LYS A 91 -48.81 -3.38 4.34
CA LYS A 91 -49.45 -3.43 3.01
C LYS A 91 -49.03 -4.63 2.17
N LEU A 92 -48.09 -5.45 2.65
CA LEU A 92 -47.78 -6.75 2.06
C LEU A 92 -48.88 -7.76 2.36
N LYS A 93 -49.08 -8.73 1.46
CA LYS A 93 -49.97 -9.87 1.71
C LYS A 93 -49.44 -10.63 2.93
N LYS A 94 -50.23 -10.72 4.01
CA LYS A 94 -49.81 -11.31 5.32
C LYS A 94 -49.24 -12.74 5.23
N GLU A 95 -49.60 -13.48 4.18
CA GLU A 95 -49.12 -14.84 3.89
C GLU A 95 -48.21 -14.93 2.65
N GLY A 96 -47.98 -13.81 1.96
CA GLY A 96 -47.17 -13.73 0.73
C GLY A 96 -45.67 -13.90 1.00
N LYS A 97 -44.93 -14.23 -0.06
CA LYS A 97 -43.47 -14.47 0.02
C LYS A 97 -42.70 -13.21 0.47
N ALA A 98 -43.18 -12.01 0.13
CA ALA A 98 -42.58 -10.77 0.64
C ALA A 98 -42.74 -10.66 2.17
N HIS A 99 -43.96 -10.75 2.72
CA HIS A 99 -44.20 -10.62 4.16
C HIS A 99 -43.47 -11.70 4.99
N LYS A 100 -43.32 -12.91 4.44
CA LYS A 100 -42.53 -14.01 5.03
C LYS A 100 -41.01 -13.82 4.94
N LEU A 101 -40.51 -12.99 4.02
CA LEU A 101 -39.08 -12.70 3.81
C LEU A 101 -38.61 -11.42 4.54
N THR A 102 -39.50 -10.45 4.77
CA THR A 102 -39.18 -9.16 5.41
C THR A 102 -39.52 -9.14 6.90
N SER A 103 -38.57 -8.70 7.74
CA SER A 103 -38.82 -8.12 9.08
C SER A 103 -39.23 -6.64 8.97
N ALA A 104 -39.49 -5.97 10.10
CA ALA A 104 -39.68 -4.51 10.11
C ALA A 104 -38.42 -3.77 9.62
N ASP A 105 -37.26 -4.21 10.10
CA ASP A 105 -35.94 -3.60 9.85
C ASP A 105 -35.47 -3.82 8.41
N THR A 106 -35.71 -5.02 7.87
CA THR A 106 -35.26 -5.42 6.53
C THR A 106 -36.24 -5.05 5.40
N PHE A 107 -37.44 -4.55 5.72
CA PHE A 107 -38.45 -4.18 4.73
C PHE A 107 -37.92 -3.13 3.73
N ASN A 108 -37.26 -2.07 4.23
CA ASN A 108 -36.75 -0.99 3.39
C ASN A 108 -35.63 -1.48 2.45
N ASP A 109 -34.69 -2.29 2.95
CA ASP A 109 -33.59 -2.86 2.16
C ASP A 109 -34.08 -3.77 1.03
N TYR A 110 -35.02 -4.66 1.34
CA TYR A 110 -35.60 -5.55 0.33
C TYR A 110 -36.50 -4.80 -0.65
N LYS A 111 -37.20 -3.74 -0.21
CA LYS A 111 -37.93 -2.83 -1.11
C LYS A 111 -36.99 -2.04 -2.02
N ALA A 112 -35.85 -1.55 -1.52
CA ALA A 112 -34.84 -0.88 -2.34
C ALA A 112 -34.30 -1.83 -3.42
N LYS A 113 -33.89 -3.04 -3.05
CA LYS A 113 -33.43 -4.10 -3.98
C LYS A 113 -34.51 -4.46 -5.01
N ALA A 114 -35.77 -4.55 -4.60
CA ALA A 114 -36.91 -4.79 -5.49
C ALA A 114 -37.12 -3.64 -6.51
N LYS A 115 -37.10 -2.39 -6.05
CA LYS A 115 -37.24 -1.21 -6.93
C LYS A 115 -36.07 -1.07 -7.91
N THR A 116 -34.83 -1.28 -7.46
CA THR A 116 -33.65 -1.31 -8.35
C THR A 116 -33.79 -2.41 -9.40
N ALA A 117 -34.21 -3.62 -9.03
CA ALA A 117 -34.44 -4.70 -9.99
C ALA A 117 -35.53 -4.34 -11.02
N ALA A 118 -36.63 -3.73 -10.56
CA ALA A 118 -37.71 -3.28 -11.44
C ALA A 118 -37.32 -2.11 -12.36
N ALA A 119 -36.37 -1.26 -11.95
CA ALA A 119 -35.77 -0.22 -12.80
C ALA A 119 -34.84 -0.85 -13.86
N MET A 120 -33.88 -1.67 -13.42
CA MET A 120 -32.98 -2.40 -14.32
C MET A 120 -33.76 -3.21 -15.37
N ALA A 121 -34.85 -3.87 -14.98
CA ALA A 121 -35.69 -4.66 -15.89
C ALA A 121 -36.43 -3.82 -16.95
N LYS A 122 -36.63 -2.51 -16.75
CA LYS A 122 -37.14 -1.62 -17.81
C LYS A 122 -36.06 -1.38 -18.85
N GLU A 123 -34.88 -0.95 -18.40
CA GLU A 123 -33.75 -0.51 -19.22
C GLU A 123 -32.99 -1.64 -19.93
N ARG A 124 -32.81 -2.79 -19.26
CA ARG A 124 -31.78 -3.79 -19.61
C ARG A 124 -32.38 -5.18 -19.69
N HIS A 125 -32.26 -5.81 -20.86
CA HIS A 125 -32.88 -7.12 -21.12
C HIS A 125 -32.45 -8.20 -20.12
N TYR A 126 -31.16 -8.23 -19.75
CA TYR A 126 -30.60 -9.22 -18.81
C TYR A 126 -31.18 -9.16 -17.39
N ALA A 127 -31.75 -8.03 -16.96
CA ALA A 127 -32.43 -7.90 -15.68
C ALA A 127 -33.85 -8.50 -15.68
N ARG A 128 -34.34 -8.98 -16.84
CA ARG A 128 -35.59 -9.75 -16.97
C ARG A 128 -35.38 -11.27 -16.85
N LEU A 129 -34.13 -11.70 -16.64
CA LEU A 129 -33.74 -13.10 -16.52
C LEU A 129 -34.56 -13.83 -15.44
N LYS A 130 -35.07 -15.02 -15.80
CA LYS A 130 -35.77 -15.91 -14.88
C LYS A 130 -35.02 -17.24 -14.77
N ARG A 131 -34.98 -17.80 -13.57
CA ARG A 131 -34.44 -19.15 -13.34
C ARG A 131 -35.33 -20.20 -13.99
N THR A 132 -34.72 -21.08 -14.77
CA THR A 132 -35.34 -22.27 -15.40
C THR A 132 -34.45 -23.48 -15.13
N PRO A 133 -34.92 -24.72 -15.40
CA PRO A 133 -34.05 -25.90 -15.35
C PRO A 133 -32.85 -25.80 -16.32
N ILE A 134 -33.06 -25.18 -17.49
CA ILE A 134 -32.08 -25.05 -18.57
C ILE A 134 -30.92 -24.13 -18.16
N ASN A 135 -31.23 -22.95 -17.62
CA ASN A 135 -30.19 -21.97 -17.24
C ASN A 135 -29.68 -22.11 -15.79
N ALA A 136 -30.15 -23.11 -15.03
CA ALA A 136 -29.83 -23.26 -13.60
C ALA A 136 -28.33 -23.25 -13.27
N PHE A 137 -27.48 -23.82 -14.14
CA PHE A 137 -26.02 -23.78 -14.00
C PHE A 137 -25.45 -22.36 -14.15
N LEU A 138 -25.95 -21.60 -15.13
CA LEU A 138 -25.54 -20.20 -15.33
C LEU A 138 -26.06 -19.29 -14.21
N ILE A 139 -27.27 -19.55 -13.68
CA ILE A 139 -27.77 -18.88 -12.46
C ILE A 139 -26.83 -19.15 -11.27
N SER A 140 -26.34 -20.38 -11.09
CA SER A 140 -25.38 -20.70 -10.03
C SER A 140 -24.06 -19.93 -10.15
N GLN A 141 -23.52 -19.81 -11.38
CA GLN A 141 -22.34 -18.99 -11.64
C GLN A 141 -22.59 -17.50 -11.42
N ILE A 142 -23.76 -16.98 -11.79
CA ILE A 142 -24.21 -15.61 -11.51
C ILE A 142 -24.20 -15.34 -10.00
N THR A 143 -24.77 -16.22 -9.19
CA THR A 143 -24.74 -16.08 -7.71
C THR A 143 -23.30 -16.05 -7.18
N SER A 144 -22.42 -16.92 -7.68
CA SER A 144 -21.00 -16.97 -7.27
C SER A 144 -20.24 -15.68 -7.62
N VAL A 145 -20.47 -15.13 -8.82
CA VAL A 145 -19.91 -13.83 -9.25
C VAL A 145 -20.42 -12.69 -8.38
N ILE A 146 -21.70 -12.69 -8.01
CA ILE A 146 -22.27 -11.68 -7.10
C ILE A 146 -21.63 -11.77 -5.71
N THR A 147 -21.55 -12.94 -5.07
CA THR A 147 -20.90 -13.10 -3.76
C THR A 147 -19.42 -12.67 -3.78
N SER A 148 -18.73 -12.91 -4.90
CA SER A 148 -17.34 -12.47 -5.12
C SER A 148 -17.23 -10.95 -5.25
N LEU A 149 -18.21 -10.31 -5.91
CA LEU A 149 -18.31 -8.86 -6.08
C LEU A 149 -18.65 -8.16 -4.77
N GLU A 150 -19.64 -8.66 -4.02
CA GLU A 150 -20.00 -8.16 -2.68
C GLU A 150 -18.82 -8.23 -1.71
N THR A 151 -18.04 -9.30 -1.79
CA THR A 151 -16.82 -9.48 -0.99
C THR A 151 -15.73 -8.49 -1.36
N ALA A 152 -15.41 -8.35 -2.65
CA ALA A 152 -14.44 -7.37 -3.12
C ALA A 152 -14.85 -5.92 -2.82
N TYR A 153 -16.15 -5.60 -2.90
CA TYR A 153 -16.68 -4.28 -2.56
C TYR A 153 -16.56 -3.98 -1.06
N ARG A 154 -16.90 -4.96 -0.20
CA ARG A 154 -16.72 -4.85 1.25
C ARG A 154 -15.26 -4.65 1.62
N GLU A 155 -14.35 -5.41 1.01
CA GLU A 155 -12.90 -5.26 1.16
C GLU A 155 -12.45 -3.84 0.77
N ALA A 156 -12.80 -3.38 -0.44
CA ALA A 156 -12.43 -2.05 -0.94
C ALA A 156 -13.01 -0.88 -0.11
N THR A 157 -14.15 -1.10 0.54
CA THR A 157 -14.80 -0.10 1.43
C THR A 157 -14.10 -0.01 2.78
N ALA A 158 -13.47 -1.08 3.25
CA ALA A 158 -12.73 -1.11 4.52
C ALA A 158 -11.30 -0.54 4.44
N LEU A 159 -10.80 -0.23 3.24
CA LEU A 159 -9.46 0.32 3.03
C LEU A 159 -9.43 1.85 3.20
N ASP A 160 -9.03 2.31 4.39
CA ASP A 160 -8.93 3.72 4.74
C ASP A 160 -7.49 4.27 4.63
N THR A 161 -7.18 4.90 3.49
CA THR A 161 -5.91 5.61 3.27
C THR A 161 -5.78 6.91 4.05
N LYS A 162 -6.89 7.53 4.49
CA LYS A 162 -6.88 8.77 5.28
C LYS A 162 -6.45 8.50 6.71
N GLN A 163 -6.90 7.39 7.30
CA GLN A 163 -6.40 6.96 8.61
C GLN A 163 -4.90 6.64 8.54
N LYS A 164 -4.43 5.88 7.53
CA LYS A 164 -3.00 5.60 7.35
C LYS A 164 -2.14 6.86 7.19
N ALA A 165 -2.60 7.83 6.40
CA ALA A 165 -1.95 9.13 6.29
C ALA A 165 -1.98 9.93 7.61
N THR A 166 -3.06 9.82 8.39
CA THR A 166 -3.16 10.44 9.73
C THR A 166 -2.14 9.81 10.69
N ASP A 167 -1.99 8.48 10.68
CA ASP A 167 -1.02 7.76 11.49
C ASP A 167 0.43 8.14 11.11
N ALA A 168 0.72 8.31 9.82
CA ALA A 168 2.01 8.82 9.34
C ALA A 168 2.31 10.23 9.91
N ASN A 169 1.36 11.16 9.77
CA ASN A 169 1.51 12.52 10.31
C ASN A 169 1.68 12.54 11.84
N LYS A 170 0.97 11.68 12.58
CA LYS A 170 1.20 11.50 14.03
C LYS A 170 2.63 11.08 14.35
N LYS A 171 3.20 10.15 13.58
CA LYS A 171 4.60 9.71 13.74
C LYS A 171 5.61 10.78 13.36
N MET A 172 5.31 11.60 12.34
CA MET A 172 6.14 12.76 11.99
C MET A 172 6.13 13.81 13.10
N ASN A 173 4.97 14.10 13.69
CA ASN A 173 4.87 14.98 14.85
C ASN A 173 5.59 14.40 16.08
N GLN A 174 5.49 13.09 16.34
CA GLN A 174 6.21 12.45 17.46
C GLN A 174 7.74 12.53 17.30
N ALA A 175 8.25 12.46 16.07
CA ALA A 175 9.67 12.71 15.80
C ALA A 175 10.06 14.19 15.96
N LEU A 176 9.24 15.11 15.44
CA LEU A 176 9.56 16.54 15.40
C LEU A 176 9.39 17.22 16.77
N TYR A 177 8.27 17.00 17.46
CA TYR A 177 7.86 17.72 18.68
C TYR A 177 7.82 16.84 19.95
N GLY A 178 7.85 15.50 19.80
CA GLY A 178 7.66 14.55 20.92
C GLY A 178 6.20 14.17 21.20
N THR A 179 5.25 14.72 20.43
CA THR A 179 3.78 14.64 20.64
C THR A 179 3.06 14.23 19.35
N GLU A 180 1.86 13.66 19.41
CA GLU A 180 1.09 13.29 18.19
C GLU A 180 0.60 14.50 17.38
N THR A 181 0.46 15.65 18.04
CA THR A 181 0.10 16.94 17.46
C THR A 181 1.30 17.88 17.46
N ALA A 182 1.28 18.92 16.62
CA ALA A 182 2.28 19.97 16.67
C ALA A 182 2.24 20.71 18.02
N ASP A 183 3.38 20.80 18.69
CA ASP A 183 3.56 21.52 19.94
C ASP A 183 4.94 22.18 19.94
N ASN A 184 4.97 23.51 19.95
CA ASN A 184 6.21 24.27 19.95
C ASN A 184 6.80 24.46 21.35
N THR A 185 6.09 24.13 22.44
CA THR A 185 6.62 24.32 23.80
C THR A 185 7.83 23.44 24.05
N VAL A 186 8.90 24.02 24.60
CA VAL A 186 10.16 23.29 24.84
C VAL A 186 10.98 23.98 25.92
N LYS A 187 11.48 23.17 26.85
CA LYS A 187 12.36 23.59 27.93
C LYS A 187 13.62 22.72 27.93
N VAL A 188 14.79 23.35 28.03
CA VAL A 188 16.07 22.63 28.17
C VAL A 188 16.70 22.80 29.55
N ALA A 189 16.00 23.44 30.50
CA ALA A 189 16.23 23.36 31.94
C ALA A 189 14.88 23.40 32.67
N LEU A 190 14.81 22.84 33.87
CA LEU A 190 13.63 22.89 34.76
C LEU A 190 14.08 23.13 36.21
N THR A 191 13.27 23.84 36.98
CA THR A 191 13.48 24.08 38.42
C THR A 191 13.22 22.82 39.22
N ASP A 192 12.17 22.09 38.86
CA ASP A 192 11.71 20.90 39.57
C ASP A 192 12.48 19.63 39.19
N GLY A 193 12.76 18.80 40.19
CA GLY A 193 13.32 17.46 40.01
C GLY A 193 14.79 17.43 39.57
N ASP A 194 15.55 18.52 39.79
CA ASP A 194 16.99 18.60 39.51
C ASP A 194 17.33 18.25 38.04
N LYS A 195 16.49 18.77 37.13
CA LYS A 195 16.58 18.59 35.66
C LYS A 195 17.26 19.79 34.99
N THR A 196 18.54 19.97 35.34
CA THR A 196 19.41 20.98 34.72
C THR A 196 19.65 20.70 33.22
N ARG A 197 20.12 21.71 32.48
CA ARG A 197 20.47 21.57 31.06
C ARG A 197 21.50 20.47 30.79
N GLU A 198 22.47 20.32 31.68
CA GLU A 198 23.42 19.20 31.68
C GLU A 198 22.72 17.84 31.58
N LYS A 199 21.69 17.60 32.40
CA LYS A 199 21.02 16.30 32.45
C LYS A 199 20.00 16.14 31.33
N LEU A 200 19.28 17.20 30.96
CA LEU A 200 18.31 17.14 29.86
C LEU A 200 18.99 16.95 28.50
N CYS A 201 20.09 17.66 28.23
CA CYS A 201 20.85 17.57 26.97
C CYS A 201 21.93 16.48 26.97
N GLY A 202 22.26 15.94 28.14
CA GLY A 202 23.12 14.77 28.32
C GLY A 202 24.57 15.10 28.72
N LYS A 203 25.16 14.19 29.50
CA LYS A 203 26.55 14.26 29.97
C LYS A 203 27.32 12.97 29.66
N PRO A 204 28.49 13.04 29.00
CA PRO A 204 29.38 11.90 28.83
C PRO A 204 29.86 11.36 30.17
N GLY A 205 29.74 10.04 30.38
CA GLY A 205 30.07 9.39 31.65
C GLY A 205 28.90 9.26 32.63
N ASP A 206 27.75 9.88 32.37
CA ASP A 206 26.56 9.74 33.22
C ASP A 206 25.58 8.69 32.70
N ALA A 207 24.76 8.15 33.61
CA ALA A 207 23.65 7.27 33.25
C ALA A 207 22.52 8.00 32.48
N ASN A 208 22.50 9.33 32.49
CA ASN A 208 21.56 10.18 31.73
C ASN A 208 20.07 9.79 31.91
N VAL A 209 19.71 9.33 33.11
CA VAL A 209 18.38 8.77 33.43
C VAL A 209 17.25 9.80 33.25
N ALA A 210 17.53 11.07 33.52
CA ALA A 210 16.58 12.17 33.35
C ALA A 210 16.65 12.85 31.97
N SER A 211 17.43 12.31 31.02
CA SER A 211 17.75 12.99 29.77
C SER A 211 16.60 12.96 28.76
N ALA A 212 16.41 14.11 28.12
CA ALA A 212 15.48 14.30 27.01
C ALA A 212 16.19 14.25 25.64
N ALA A 213 17.52 14.12 25.60
CA ALA A 213 18.28 13.92 24.37
C ALA A 213 17.77 12.70 23.59
N GLY A 214 17.49 12.89 22.30
CA GLY A 214 16.93 11.87 21.42
C GLY A 214 15.42 11.64 21.56
N THR A 215 14.69 12.43 22.36
CA THR A 215 13.22 12.31 22.46
C THR A 215 12.48 12.99 21.30
N SER A 216 12.94 14.16 20.86
CA SER A 216 12.40 14.90 19.72
C SER A 216 13.45 15.81 19.09
N LEU A 217 13.32 16.09 17.79
CA LEU A 217 14.20 17.04 17.08
C LEU A 217 14.10 18.46 17.68
N LYS A 218 12.91 18.87 18.13
CA LYS A 218 12.67 20.10 18.90
C LYS A 218 13.60 20.16 20.13
N GLN A 219 13.61 19.12 20.96
CA GLN A 219 14.44 19.08 22.17
C GLN A 219 15.94 19.16 21.82
N ASP A 220 16.38 18.36 20.86
CA ASP A 220 17.80 18.25 20.51
C ASP A 220 18.32 19.53 19.86
N ILE A 221 17.54 20.17 18.98
CA ILE A 221 17.91 21.46 18.39
C ILE A 221 17.96 22.56 19.46
N MET A 222 17.04 22.58 20.44
CA MET A 222 17.15 23.55 21.53
C MET A 222 18.35 23.26 22.45
N CYS A 223 18.71 21.99 22.69
CA CYS A 223 19.94 21.65 23.40
C CYS A 223 21.20 22.16 22.66
N LEU A 224 21.24 21.96 21.34
CA LEU A 224 22.32 22.38 20.44
C LEU A 224 22.42 23.91 20.26
N CYS A 225 21.29 24.63 20.27
CA CYS A 225 21.20 26.01 19.77
C CYS A 225 20.63 27.05 20.74
N ALA A 226 20.02 26.68 21.88
CA ALA A 226 19.48 27.68 22.81
C ALA A 226 20.60 28.47 23.51
N ILE A 227 20.41 29.78 23.64
CA ILE A 227 21.29 30.70 24.35
C ILE A 227 21.52 30.24 25.80
N LYS A 228 22.68 30.54 26.38
CA LYS A 228 22.93 30.52 27.82
C LYS A 228 22.86 31.92 28.44
N GLY A 229 22.48 32.03 29.72
CA GLY A 229 22.61 33.23 30.55
C GLY A 229 23.87 34.04 30.27
N GLY A 230 23.70 35.34 30.03
CA GLY A 230 24.77 36.24 29.58
C GLY A 230 24.97 36.32 28.05
N GLY A 231 24.20 35.56 27.26
CA GLY A 231 24.22 35.63 25.79
C GLY A 231 25.12 34.62 25.09
N GLY A 232 25.73 33.68 25.83
CA GLY A 232 26.59 32.63 25.28
C GLY A 232 25.85 31.75 24.26
N GLY A 233 26.52 31.43 23.15
CA GLY A 233 26.03 30.49 22.12
C GLY A 233 25.01 31.06 21.12
N ALA A 234 24.62 32.34 21.20
CA ALA A 234 23.54 32.93 20.41
C ALA A 234 23.66 32.78 18.87
N THR A 235 24.88 32.70 18.33
CA THR A 235 25.16 32.51 16.89
C THR A 235 25.79 31.16 16.57
N ALA A 236 25.85 30.22 17.53
CA ALA A 236 26.55 28.95 17.35
C ALA A 236 25.97 28.10 16.20
N CYS A 237 24.64 28.02 16.10
CA CYS A 237 23.97 27.24 15.05
C CYS A 237 23.80 28.00 13.73
N ALA A 238 23.49 29.30 13.80
CA ALA A 238 23.43 30.22 12.66
C ALA A 238 23.33 31.67 13.19
N THR A 239 23.56 32.63 12.30
CA THR A 239 23.14 34.03 12.50
C THR A 239 21.75 34.22 11.92
N PHE A 240 20.85 34.83 12.70
CA PHE A 240 19.43 35.01 12.39
C PHE A 240 19.08 36.49 12.28
N THR A 241 18.24 36.87 11.30
CA THR A 241 17.76 38.25 11.12
C THR A 241 16.93 38.74 12.31
N ALA A 242 16.15 37.83 12.91
CA ALA A 242 15.58 38.00 14.24
C ALA A 242 16.35 37.09 15.20
N ALA A 243 17.13 37.69 16.12
CA ALA A 243 17.95 36.94 17.06
C ALA A 243 17.12 36.01 17.96
N LEU A 244 17.76 34.94 18.44
CA LEU A 244 17.21 34.16 19.55
C LEU A 244 17.14 35.06 20.79
N SER A 245 16.09 34.93 21.60
CA SER A 245 15.70 35.91 22.63
C SER A 245 15.66 35.36 24.06
N LYS A 246 15.66 34.04 24.26
CA LYS A 246 15.44 33.40 25.56
C LYS A 246 16.62 32.52 26.00
N GLN A 247 16.92 32.57 27.30
CA GLN A 247 18.06 31.89 27.92
C GLN A 247 17.63 30.49 28.41
N GLY A 248 18.20 29.43 27.82
CA GLY A 248 17.82 28.04 28.04
C GLY A 248 18.42 27.36 29.27
N ASP A 249 19.14 28.08 30.12
CA ASP A 249 19.63 27.60 31.42
C ASP A 249 18.64 27.83 32.59
N ALA A 250 17.49 28.46 32.32
CA ALA A 250 16.38 28.62 33.25
C ALA A 250 15.11 27.86 32.81
N ASP A 251 14.12 27.75 33.69
CA ASP A 251 12.83 27.05 33.50
C ASP A 251 11.84 27.83 32.62
N VAL A 252 12.30 28.27 31.45
CA VAL A 252 11.56 29.12 30.51
C VAL A 252 11.15 28.33 29.26
N ASP A 253 9.96 28.62 28.72
CA ASP A 253 9.52 28.07 27.45
C ASP A 253 10.18 28.79 26.25
N LEU A 254 10.94 28.03 25.47
CA LEU A 254 11.74 28.48 24.34
C LEU A 254 10.99 28.39 22.99
N ALA A 255 9.67 28.18 22.99
CA ALA A 255 8.84 28.00 21.78
C ALA A 255 9.05 29.05 20.67
N GLU A 256 9.31 30.31 21.06
CA GLU A 256 9.59 31.42 20.14
C GLU A 256 10.92 31.22 19.38
N ASP A 257 11.96 30.79 20.08
CA ASP A 257 13.29 30.55 19.50
C ASP A 257 13.32 29.24 18.72
N TRP A 258 12.59 28.23 19.18
CA TRP A 258 12.31 27.03 18.41
C TRP A 258 11.61 27.35 17.08
N ALA A 259 10.64 28.28 17.06
CA ALA A 259 9.99 28.68 15.82
C ALA A 259 10.98 29.31 14.80
N LYS A 260 11.86 30.22 15.26
CA LYS A 260 12.94 30.82 14.42
C LYS A 260 13.89 29.74 13.86
N LEU A 261 14.28 28.79 14.71
CA LEU A 261 15.14 27.66 14.33
C LEU A 261 14.45 26.72 13.33
N LYS A 262 13.17 26.40 13.52
CA LYS A 262 12.37 25.56 12.61
C LYS A 262 12.17 26.23 11.26
N GLU A 263 11.85 27.53 11.23
CA GLU A 263 11.70 28.32 10.00
C GLU A 263 12.99 28.30 9.18
N ARG A 264 14.14 28.57 9.83
CA ARG A 264 15.46 28.54 9.19
C ARG A 264 15.82 27.15 8.65
N CYS A 265 15.40 26.06 9.31
CA CYS A 265 15.55 24.71 8.75
C CYS A 265 14.81 24.53 7.41
N GLY A 266 13.61 25.12 7.28
CA GLY A 266 12.87 25.15 6.01
C GLY A 266 13.57 25.95 4.91
N SER A 267 14.25 27.06 5.26
CA SER A 267 15.07 27.82 4.31
C SER A 267 16.33 27.07 3.85
N LEU A 268 16.88 26.19 4.69
CA LEU A 268 18.07 25.39 4.36
C LEU A 268 17.78 24.19 3.47
N HIS A 269 16.54 23.66 3.51
CA HIS A 269 16.12 22.47 2.77
C HIS A 269 14.73 22.68 2.11
N PRO A 270 14.61 23.57 1.10
CA PRO A 270 13.33 24.07 0.62
C PRO A 270 12.48 23.09 -0.22
N GLU A 271 12.99 21.91 -0.59
CA GLU A 271 12.33 20.98 -1.53
C GLU A 271 12.19 19.54 -1.00
N THR A 272 11.92 19.38 0.30
CA THR A 272 11.77 18.06 0.92
C THR A 272 10.31 17.60 1.05
N GLU A 273 9.84 16.72 0.15
CA GLU A 273 8.55 16.02 0.31
C GLU A 273 8.68 14.82 1.28
N PRO A 274 7.72 14.61 2.21
CA PRO A 274 7.74 13.50 3.17
C PRO A 274 7.32 12.16 2.54
N THR A 275 8.06 11.70 1.53
CA THR A 275 7.94 10.31 1.05
C THR A 275 8.62 9.34 2.02
N ALA A 276 8.21 8.08 2.03
CA ALA A 276 8.84 7.06 2.86
C ALA A 276 10.34 6.89 2.55
N THR A 277 10.72 7.00 1.28
CA THR A 277 12.11 6.97 0.81
C THR A 277 12.90 8.18 1.34
N THR A 278 12.35 9.39 1.23
CA THR A 278 12.99 10.62 1.76
C THR A 278 13.23 10.49 3.25
N ILE A 279 12.20 10.10 4.02
CA ILE A 279 12.28 10.00 5.49
C ILE A 279 13.32 8.95 5.91
N ARG A 280 13.39 7.79 5.22
CA ARG A 280 14.41 6.75 5.47
C ARG A 280 15.82 7.23 5.15
N ALA A 281 16.02 7.88 4.01
CA ALA A 281 17.32 8.40 3.60
C ALA A 281 17.83 9.46 4.60
N THR A 282 16.97 10.41 4.98
CA THR A 282 17.30 11.43 5.99
C THR A 282 17.56 10.82 7.36
N ALA A 283 16.73 9.87 7.82
CA ALA A 283 16.96 9.16 9.08
C ALA A 283 18.33 8.46 9.09
N ALA A 284 18.68 7.73 8.01
CA ALA A 284 19.97 7.05 7.90
C ALA A 284 21.16 8.03 7.83
N ALA A 285 21.02 9.14 7.10
CA ALA A 285 22.05 10.18 6.99
C ALA A 285 22.32 10.85 8.34
N VAL A 286 21.28 11.25 9.07
CA VAL A 286 21.44 11.88 10.39
C VAL A 286 21.91 10.87 11.45
N THR A 287 21.44 9.61 11.41
CA THR A 287 22.00 8.52 12.25
C THR A 287 23.51 8.40 12.04
N THR A 288 23.95 8.40 10.77
CA THR A 288 25.37 8.29 10.41
C THR A 288 26.17 9.50 10.87
N ALA A 289 25.61 10.71 10.78
CA ALA A 289 26.25 11.93 11.27
C ALA A 289 26.39 11.93 12.80
N ILE A 290 25.35 11.54 13.54
CA ILE A 290 25.38 11.41 15.01
C ILE A 290 26.40 10.35 15.43
N ALA A 291 26.38 9.15 14.83
CA ALA A 291 27.32 8.08 15.15
C ALA A 291 28.80 8.44 14.88
N ARG A 292 29.05 9.40 13.97
CA ARG A 292 30.38 9.96 13.67
C ARG A 292 30.74 11.21 14.49
N SER A 293 29.79 11.80 15.21
CA SER A 293 30.01 13.04 15.97
C SER A 293 30.71 12.75 17.30
N THR A 294 31.79 13.49 17.58
CA THR A 294 32.67 13.29 18.74
C THR A 294 33.02 14.60 19.44
N ASP A 295 33.59 14.50 20.64
CA ASP A 295 34.36 15.59 21.26
C ASP A 295 35.65 15.90 20.47
N THR A 296 36.31 17.02 20.79
CA THR A 296 37.56 17.46 20.15
C THR A 296 38.69 16.43 20.24
N ALA A 297 38.66 15.50 21.21
CA ALA A 297 39.67 14.46 21.38
C ALA A 297 39.30 13.10 20.74
N GLY A 298 38.10 12.95 20.16
CA GLY A 298 37.65 11.70 19.54
C GLY A 298 37.42 10.54 20.52
N LYS A 299 37.13 10.84 21.79
CA LYS A 299 36.98 9.86 22.89
C LYS A 299 35.51 9.61 23.26
N VAL A 300 34.66 10.60 23.09
CA VAL A 300 33.20 10.50 23.22
C VAL A 300 32.62 10.38 21.82
N THR A 301 31.67 9.48 21.60
CA THR A 301 30.92 9.36 20.33
C THR A 301 29.44 9.64 20.56
N HIS A 302 28.69 9.95 19.50
CA HIS A 302 27.29 10.36 19.60
C HIS A 302 27.12 11.62 20.48
N LEU A 303 28.09 12.53 20.38
CA LEU A 303 28.10 13.87 20.95
C LEU A 303 28.02 14.87 19.80
N LEU A 304 26.85 15.49 19.62
CA LEU A 304 26.57 16.37 18.49
C LEU A 304 26.66 17.84 18.92
N GLY A 305 27.52 18.60 18.25
CA GLY A 305 27.82 20.00 18.57
C GLY A 305 29.14 20.17 19.35
N LYS A 306 29.65 21.40 19.41
CA LYS A 306 30.96 21.70 19.98
C LYS A 306 30.96 21.66 21.52
N THR A 307 31.94 20.95 22.08
CA THR A 307 32.41 21.09 23.46
C THR A 307 33.83 21.67 23.48
N THR A 308 34.19 22.37 24.54
CA THR A 308 35.57 22.80 24.79
C THR A 308 36.39 21.67 25.42
N ASP A 309 37.70 21.71 25.15
CA ASP A 309 38.59 20.55 25.24
C ASP A 309 38.71 19.93 26.65
N HIS A 310 38.16 18.72 26.86
CA HIS A 310 38.63 17.78 27.89
C HIS A 310 38.17 16.34 27.62
N ALA A 311 38.92 15.37 28.17
CA ALA A 311 38.49 13.98 28.17
C ALA A 311 37.47 13.69 29.29
N ASN A 312 36.39 13.00 28.93
CA ASN A 312 35.42 12.37 29.85
C ASN A 312 34.56 13.30 30.72
N THR A 313 34.50 14.61 30.45
CA THR A 313 33.71 15.57 31.25
C THR A 313 32.84 16.54 30.44
N GLY A 314 32.74 16.37 29.12
CA GLY A 314 32.12 17.33 28.18
C GLY A 314 30.61 17.54 28.33
N SER A 315 30.19 18.39 29.27
CA SER A 315 28.77 18.61 29.62
C SER A 315 28.02 19.54 28.65
N CYS A 316 26.83 19.13 28.20
CA CYS A 316 25.98 19.93 27.32
C CYS A 316 25.15 21.00 28.06
N VAL A 317 25.84 21.99 28.64
CA VAL A 317 25.24 23.09 29.42
C VAL A 317 25.02 24.39 28.63
N GLY A 318 25.36 24.43 27.34
CA GLY A 318 25.29 25.64 26.51
C GLY A 318 26.39 26.67 26.80
N ASP A 319 27.44 26.27 27.52
CA ASP A 319 28.54 27.13 27.96
C ASP A 319 29.79 26.95 27.09
N THR A 320 30.66 27.96 27.13
CA THR A 320 31.99 28.01 26.52
C THR A 320 33.11 27.81 27.53
N ALA A 321 32.78 27.66 28.82
CA ALA A 321 33.72 27.25 29.87
C ALA A 321 34.37 25.90 29.55
N THR A 322 35.59 25.69 30.06
CA THR A 322 36.41 24.49 29.88
C THR A 322 35.67 23.19 30.26
N GLY A 323 35.58 22.24 29.32
CA GLY A 323 34.85 20.98 29.50
C GLY A 323 33.33 21.10 29.34
N SER A 324 32.81 22.19 28.76
CA SER A 324 31.39 22.41 28.50
C SER A 324 31.11 22.68 27.02
N GLY A 325 29.85 22.56 26.60
CA GLY A 325 29.46 22.87 25.22
C GLY A 325 27.99 23.16 24.97
N THR A 326 27.73 23.77 23.81
CA THR A 326 26.43 23.81 23.12
C THR A 326 26.28 22.50 22.33
N CYS A 327 25.71 21.46 22.94
CA CYS A 327 25.69 20.13 22.35
C CYS A 327 24.46 19.29 22.76
N VAL A 328 24.37 18.08 22.19
CA VAL A 328 23.45 17.00 22.56
C VAL A 328 24.26 15.71 22.70
N TYR A 329 24.10 14.97 23.80
CA TYR A 329 24.76 13.68 23.98
C TYR A 329 23.72 12.54 24.05
N TYR A 330 23.79 11.63 23.07
CA TYR A 330 22.82 10.53 22.92
C TYR A 330 23.22 9.26 23.68
N GLY A 331 24.45 9.18 24.18
CA GLY A 331 24.91 8.05 24.99
C GLY A 331 24.32 8.08 26.41
N ARG A 332 23.92 6.93 26.93
CA ARG A 332 23.41 6.77 28.29
C ARG A 332 24.16 5.65 29.00
N GLY A 333 24.94 5.96 30.02
CA GLY A 333 25.77 5.02 30.78
C GLY A 333 27.28 5.26 30.66
N THR A 334 28.06 4.49 31.43
CA THR A 334 29.53 4.48 31.41
C THR A 334 30.08 3.30 30.61
N ALA A 335 31.17 3.53 29.87
CA ALA A 335 32.03 2.52 29.24
C ALA A 335 31.27 1.33 28.60
N ALA A 336 31.22 0.17 29.27
CA ALA A 336 30.60 -1.06 28.76
C ALA A 336 29.06 -1.03 28.67
N ASN A 337 28.40 -0.03 29.30
CA ASN A 337 26.94 0.03 29.43
C ASN A 337 26.28 1.13 28.56
N ILE A 338 27.02 1.78 27.65
CA ILE A 338 26.49 2.92 26.89
C ILE A 338 25.40 2.48 25.91
N LYS A 339 24.21 3.07 26.02
CA LYS A 339 23.09 2.92 25.07
C LYS A 339 22.92 4.19 24.25
N TYR A 340 22.67 4.04 22.95
CA TYR A 340 22.40 5.14 22.01
C TYR A 340 20.97 5.02 21.46
N GLN A 341 19.97 5.44 22.24
CA GLN A 341 18.55 5.38 21.83
C GLN A 341 18.05 6.76 21.42
N ILE A 342 17.52 6.86 20.20
CA ILE A 342 17.08 8.12 19.58
C ILE A 342 15.65 7.92 19.07
N ALA A 343 14.68 8.07 19.98
CA ALA A 343 13.28 7.75 19.75
C ALA A 343 12.62 8.54 18.60
N TRP A 344 13.12 9.74 18.26
CA TRP A 344 12.65 10.44 17.07
C TRP A 344 13.08 9.79 15.76
N ILE A 345 14.22 9.08 15.71
CA ILE A 345 14.62 8.27 14.54
C ILE A 345 13.68 7.06 14.40
N ASP A 346 13.34 6.40 15.51
CA ASP A 346 12.35 5.31 15.51
C ASP A 346 10.97 5.79 15.01
N ASN A 347 10.57 7.01 15.41
CA ASN A 347 9.34 7.64 14.92
C ASN A 347 9.42 8.07 13.45
N MET A 348 10.57 8.54 12.94
CA MET A 348 10.77 8.74 11.49
C MET A 348 10.60 7.43 10.72
N LEU A 349 11.22 6.34 11.18
CA LEU A 349 11.08 5.03 10.54
C LEU A 349 9.65 4.47 10.68
N ALA A 350 8.92 4.82 11.74
CA ALA A 350 7.49 4.52 11.87
C ALA A 350 6.61 5.33 10.90
N ALA A 351 6.89 6.62 10.71
CA ALA A 351 6.21 7.45 9.71
C ALA A 351 6.41 6.89 8.29
N ALA A 352 7.65 6.55 7.93
CA ALA A 352 7.95 5.95 6.62
C ALA A 352 7.22 4.61 6.40
N ARG A 353 7.00 3.80 7.44
CA ARG A 353 6.17 2.58 7.34
C ARG A 353 4.68 2.89 7.17
N ALA A 354 4.16 3.90 7.87
CA ALA A 354 2.76 4.33 7.72
C ALA A 354 2.46 4.95 6.33
N ILE A 355 3.48 5.50 5.66
CA ILE A 355 3.41 5.97 4.27
C ILE A 355 3.37 4.80 3.29
N ASP A 356 4.30 3.82 3.40
CA ASP A 356 4.24 2.56 2.61
C ASP A 356 2.86 1.89 2.77
N ASP A 357 2.35 1.80 4.00
CA ASP A 357 1.02 1.26 4.31
C ASP A 357 -0.09 2.04 3.57
N ALA A 358 -0.02 3.36 3.52
CA ALA A 358 -1.02 4.20 2.85
C ALA A 358 -1.00 3.99 1.32
N GLU A 359 0.19 3.95 0.72
CA GLU A 359 0.38 3.72 -0.72
C GLU A 359 -0.04 2.29 -1.12
N ALA A 360 0.33 1.28 -0.32
CA ALA A 360 -0.11 -0.10 -0.50
C ALA A 360 -1.64 -0.25 -0.35
N THR A 361 -2.24 0.44 0.63
CA THR A 361 -3.71 0.48 0.83
C THR A 361 -4.41 1.12 -0.38
N ALA A 362 -3.85 2.18 -0.96
CA ALA A 362 -4.39 2.80 -2.17
C ALA A 362 -4.36 1.85 -3.38
N LYS A 363 -3.20 1.20 -3.62
CA LYS A 363 -3.03 0.22 -4.70
C LYS A 363 -3.93 -1.00 -4.53
N GLN A 364 -4.05 -1.54 -3.31
CA GLN A 364 -4.96 -2.66 -3.04
C GLN A 364 -6.42 -2.27 -3.34
N LYS A 365 -6.82 -1.03 -3.05
CA LYS A 365 -8.16 -0.52 -3.36
C LYS A 365 -8.38 -0.35 -4.86
N GLU A 366 -7.37 0.10 -5.61
CA GLU A 366 -7.40 0.12 -7.09
C GLU A 366 -7.57 -1.30 -7.66
N GLU A 367 -6.75 -2.26 -7.26
CA GLU A 367 -6.84 -3.67 -7.68
C GLU A 367 -8.23 -4.29 -7.39
N LEU A 368 -8.86 -3.90 -6.27
CA LEU A 368 -10.22 -4.33 -5.92
C LEU A 368 -11.30 -3.63 -6.76
N VAL A 369 -11.19 -2.33 -7.05
CA VAL A 369 -12.11 -1.63 -7.98
C VAL A 369 -12.05 -2.23 -9.38
N ASP A 370 -10.85 -2.60 -9.82
CA ASP A 370 -10.60 -3.24 -11.11
C ASP A 370 -11.20 -4.66 -11.15
N LYS A 371 -11.08 -5.43 -10.05
CA LYS A 371 -11.75 -6.72 -9.82
C LYS A 371 -13.29 -6.60 -9.82
N ILE A 372 -13.85 -5.61 -9.13
CA ILE A 372 -15.30 -5.33 -9.09
C ILE A 372 -15.83 -5.02 -10.49
N THR A 373 -15.11 -4.21 -11.26
CA THR A 373 -15.48 -3.84 -12.63
C THR A 373 -15.50 -5.07 -13.55
N LYS A 374 -14.46 -5.91 -13.49
CA LYS A 374 -14.38 -7.18 -14.25
C LYS A 374 -15.49 -8.17 -13.85
N LEU A 375 -15.81 -8.27 -12.56
CA LEU A 375 -16.92 -9.09 -12.08
C LEU A 375 -18.28 -8.57 -12.56
N ASN A 376 -18.49 -7.25 -12.63
CA ASN A 376 -19.72 -6.65 -13.15
C ASN A 376 -19.90 -6.93 -14.66
N SER A 377 -18.85 -6.79 -15.47
CA SER A 377 -18.87 -7.16 -16.90
C SER A 377 -19.12 -8.66 -17.09
N THR A 378 -18.55 -9.51 -16.22
CA THR A 378 -18.79 -10.95 -16.21
C THR A 378 -20.24 -11.28 -15.85
N LEU A 379 -20.81 -10.60 -14.85
CA LEU A 379 -22.20 -10.74 -14.42
C LEU A 379 -23.19 -10.45 -15.55
N ALA A 380 -23.02 -9.32 -16.25
CA ALA A 380 -23.85 -8.98 -17.41
C ALA A 380 -23.72 -10.01 -18.55
N SER A 381 -22.51 -10.52 -18.79
CA SER A 381 -22.23 -11.52 -19.83
C SER A 381 -22.86 -12.88 -19.52
N LEU A 382 -22.76 -13.35 -18.27
CA LEU A 382 -23.43 -14.57 -17.81
C LEU A 382 -24.95 -14.42 -17.81
N ALA A 383 -25.46 -13.26 -17.41
CA ALA A 383 -26.90 -12.99 -17.42
C ALA A 383 -27.47 -12.94 -18.86
N LYS A 384 -26.70 -12.45 -19.83
CA LYS A 384 -27.02 -12.56 -21.26
C LYS A 384 -27.07 -14.04 -21.70
N ALA A 385 -25.99 -14.79 -21.46
CA ALA A 385 -25.92 -16.21 -21.81
C ALA A 385 -27.03 -17.05 -21.13
N ALA A 386 -27.47 -16.68 -19.93
CA ALA A 386 -28.55 -17.35 -19.20
C ALA A 386 -29.96 -17.09 -19.78
N MET A 387 -30.14 -16.04 -20.60
CA MET A 387 -31.35 -15.83 -21.40
C MET A 387 -31.27 -16.51 -22.77
N GLU A 388 -30.08 -16.50 -23.38
CA GLU A 388 -29.81 -17.08 -24.70
C GLU A 388 -29.60 -18.61 -24.65
N ALA A 389 -29.53 -19.18 -23.45
CA ALA A 389 -29.49 -20.62 -23.21
C ALA A 389 -30.66 -21.31 -23.94
N PRO A 390 -30.38 -22.23 -24.88
CA PRO A 390 -31.38 -22.67 -25.86
C PRO A 390 -32.57 -23.35 -25.18
N THR A 391 -33.77 -22.84 -25.47
CA THR A 391 -35.02 -23.48 -25.05
C THR A 391 -35.08 -24.89 -25.63
N ALA A 392 -35.01 -25.89 -24.77
CA ALA A 392 -35.13 -27.29 -25.16
C ALA A 392 -36.53 -27.56 -25.72
N ALA A 393 -36.63 -27.57 -27.06
CA ALA A 393 -37.79 -28.09 -27.75
C ALA A 393 -37.88 -29.63 -27.53
N SER A 394 -39.11 -30.14 -27.58
CA SER A 394 -39.44 -31.55 -27.38
C SER A 394 -38.65 -32.51 -28.30
N PRO A 395 -38.43 -33.77 -27.89
CA PRO A 395 -37.68 -34.74 -28.68
C PRO A 395 -38.34 -34.98 -30.05
N THR A 396 -37.70 -34.46 -31.10
CA THR A 396 -37.98 -34.80 -32.50
C THR A 396 -36.73 -35.39 -33.12
N THR A 397 -36.85 -36.62 -33.61
CA THR A 397 -35.73 -37.41 -34.13
C THR A 397 -35.39 -36.96 -35.55
N GLU A 398 -34.54 -35.94 -35.71
CA GLU A 398 -33.78 -35.76 -36.95
C GLU A 398 -32.43 -35.08 -36.71
N ARG A 399 -31.34 -35.85 -36.84
CA ARG A 399 -29.97 -35.38 -36.60
C ARG A 399 -29.26 -35.07 -37.93
N ALA A 400 -29.55 -33.90 -38.48
CA ALA A 400 -28.69 -33.31 -39.52
C ALA A 400 -27.35 -32.80 -38.90
N PRO A 401 -26.24 -32.70 -39.66
CA PRO A 401 -24.92 -32.74 -39.07
C PRO A 401 -24.45 -31.41 -38.45
N GLN A 402 -23.94 -31.48 -37.21
CA GLN A 402 -23.04 -30.43 -36.69
C GLN A 402 -21.67 -30.60 -37.34
N GLN A 403 -21.10 -29.52 -37.89
CA GLN A 403 -19.68 -29.49 -38.28
C GLN A 403 -18.82 -29.78 -37.04
N PRO A 404 -17.88 -30.74 -37.09
CA PRO A 404 -17.00 -31.03 -35.97
C PRO A 404 -15.93 -29.95 -35.82
N ALA A 405 -15.83 -29.36 -34.63
CA ALA A 405 -14.60 -28.65 -34.25
C ALA A 405 -13.44 -29.65 -34.22
N THR A 406 -12.40 -29.40 -35.00
CA THR A 406 -11.24 -30.29 -35.20
C THR A 406 -10.38 -30.39 -33.94
N LYS A 407 -10.75 -31.33 -33.05
CA LYS A 407 -9.87 -31.80 -31.98
C LYS A 407 -8.91 -32.86 -32.51
N THR A 408 -7.63 -32.62 -32.30
CA THR A 408 -6.51 -33.46 -32.73
C THR A 408 -6.57 -34.86 -32.11
N ALA A 409 -5.80 -35.79 -32.66
CA ALA A 409 -5.71 -37.15 -32.11
C ALA A 409 -5.24 -37.18 -30.64
N GLU A 410 -4.28 -36.32 -30.28
CA GLU A 410 -3.71 -36.26 -28.93
C GLU A 410 -4.72 -35.82 -27.87
N ASP A 411 -5.57 -34.84 -28.17
CA ASP A 411 -6.58 -34.35 -27.20
C ASP A 411 -7.72 -35.36 -26.98
N LYS A 412 -8.02 -36.17 -28.00
CA LYS A 412 -8.95 -37.30 -27.87
C LYS A 412 -8.32 -38.43 -27.02
N GLU A 413 -7.04 -38.74 -27.22
CA GLU A 413 -6.34 -39.76 -26.42
C GLU A 413 -6.19 -39.34 -24.96
N LYS A 414 -5.89 -38.06 -24.66
CA LYS A 414 -5.89 -37.54 -23.27
C LYS A 414 -7.25 -37.75 -22.58
N VAL A 415 -8.37 -37.56 -23.29
CA VAL A 415 -9.72 -37.76 -22.75
C VAL A 415 -10.02 -39.24 -22.45
N CYS A 416 -9.49 -40.19 -23.24
CA CYS A 416 -9.60 -41.61 -22.92
C CYS A 416 -8.68 -41.99 -21.74
N ASN A 417 -7.40 -41.61 -21.80
CA ASN A 417 -6.39 -41.98 -20.82
C ASN A 417 -6.69 -41.42 -19.40
N ALA A 418 -7.43 -40.31 -19.30
CA ALA A 418 -7.84 -39.72 -18.02
C ALA A 418 -8.71 -40.63 -17.14
N VAL A 419 -9.35 -41.66 -17.72
CA VAL A 419 -10.12 -42.68 -16.99
C VAL A 419 -9.23 -43.80 -16.43
N GLY A 420 -7.98 -43.92 -16.91
CA GLY A 420 -7.04 -44.91 -16.40
C GLY A 420 -7.54 -46.35 -16.58
N SER A 421 -7.58 -47.11 -15.49
CA SER A 421 -7.81 -48.56 -15.49
C SER A 421 -9.25 -49.02 -15.21
N ASP A 422 -10.23 -48.11 -15.17
CA ASP A 422 -11.63 -48.46 -14.95
C ASP A 422 -12.34 -48.80 -16.29
N GLU A 423 -12.71 -50.08 -16.46
CA GLU A 423 -13.41 -50.56 -17.66
C GLU A 423 -14.85 -50.01 -17.75
N GLY A 424 -15.53 -49.82 -16.62
CA GLY A 424 -16.92 -49.35 -16.57
C GLY A 424 -17.08 -47.85 -16.82
N GLU A 425 -16.12 -47.04 -16.38
CA GLU A 425 -15.98 -45.63 -16.79
C GLU A 425 -15.55 -45.53 -18.26
N CYS A 426 -14.63 -46.38 -18.73
CA CYS A 426 -14.17 -46.34 -20.12
C CYS A 426 -15.28 -46.68 -21.12
N ASP A 427 -16.16 -47.62 -20.77
CA ASP A 427 -17.32 -48.00 -21.58
C ASP A 427 -18.27 -46.83 -21.84
N LYS A 428 -18.39 -45.87 -20.89
CA LYS A 428 -19.17 -44.63 -21.06
C LYS A 428 -18.53 -43.64 -22.05
N LEU A 429 -17.31 -43.93 -22.53
CA LEU A 429 -16.57 -43.10 -23.50
C LEU A 429 -16.41 -43.78 -24.87
N LYS A 430 -17.04 -44.94 -25.11
CA LYS A 430 -17.08 -45.60 -26.44
C LYS A 430 -17.59 -44.66 -27.54
N ASP A 431 -18.59 -43.84 -27.23
CA ASP A 431 -19.15 -42.82 -28.14
C ASP A 431 -18.16 -41.70 -28.54
N LYS A 432 -17.03 -41.59 -27.82
CA LYS A 432 -15.92 -40.67 -28.11
C LYS A 432 -14.73 -41.37 -28.79
N GLY A 433 -14.87 -42.66 -29.10
CA GLY A 433 -13.85 -43.50 -29.72
C GLY A 433 -12.91 -44.21 -28.74
N CYS A 434 -13.16 -44.16 -27.43
CA CYS A 434 -12.33 -44.82 -26.43
C CYS A 434 -12.63 -46.33 -26.35
N ILE A 435 -11.59 -47.14 -26.16
CA ILE A 435 -11.67 -48.60 -25.94
C ILE A 435 -10.76 -48.98 -24.77
N PHE A 436 -11.26 -49.88 -23.91
CA PHE A 436 -10.49 -50.46 -22.82
C PHE A 436 -9.59 -51.59 -23.34
N ASN A 437 -8.27 -51.37 -23.29
CA ASN A 437 -7.29 -52.40 -23.60
C ASN A 437 -7.17 -53.36 -22.40
N LYS A 438 -7.64 -54.60 -22.58
CA LYS A 438 -7.64 -55.65 -21.54
C LYS A 438 -6.25 -56.24 -21.25
N GLN A 439 -5.28 -56.10 -22.14
CA GLN A 439 -3.89 -56.53 -21.92
C GLN A 439 -3.16 -55.49 -21.04
N ASP A 440 -3.25 -54.22 -21.42
CA ASP A 440 -2.60 -53.10 -20.72
C ASP A 440 -3.40 -52.57 -19.51
N LYS A 441 -4.64 -53.05 -19.31
CA LYS A 441 -5.61 -52.60 -18.30
C LYS A 441 -5.79 -51.08 -18.27
N LYS A 442 -6.04 -50.46 -19.43
CA LYS A 442 -6.20 -49.01 -19.56
C LYS A 442 -7.20 -48.61 -20.64
N CYS A 443 -7.90 -47.50 -20.42
CA CYS A 443 -8.73 -46.84 -21.42
C CYS A 443 -7.84 -46.04 -22.39
N THR A 444 -7.95 -46.30 -23.69
CA THR A 444 -7.14 -45.68 -24.76
C THR A 444 -8.02 -45.27 -25.93
N LEU A 445 -7.54 -44.39 -26.80
CA LEU A 445 -8.27 -44.06 -28.04
C LEU A 445 -8.10 -45.22 -29.04
N SER A 446 -9.21 -45.66 -29.65
CA SER A 446 -9.19 -46.74 -30.65
C SER A 446 -8.51 -46.33 -31.95
N ASP A 447 -7.87 -47.28 -32.64
CA ASP A 447 -7.05 -46.98 -33.82
C ASP A 447 -7.88 -46.40 -34.98
N LYS A 448 -9.12 -46.88 -35.16
CA LYS A 448 -10.08 -46.31 -36.12
C LYS A 448 -10.44 -44.85 -35.80
N ALA A 449 -10.42 -44.45 -34.53
CA ALA A 449 -10.60 -43.06 -34.10
C ALA A 449 -9.30 -42.22 -34.16
N LYS A 450 -8.12 -42.87 -34.23
CA LYS A 450 -6.82 -42.23 -34.48
C LYS A 450 -6.63 -41.91 -35.96
N GLU A 451 -7.00 -42.82 -36.85
CA GLU A 451 -6.91 -42.63 -38.30
C GLU A 451 -7.84 -41.49 -38.76
N THR A 452 -9.14 -41.58 -38.42
CA THR A 452 -10.12 -40.52 -38.73
C THR A 452 -9.84 -39.17 -38.05
N ALA A 453 -9.00 -39.12 -37.01
CA ALA A 453 -8.50 -37.87 -36.43
C ALA A 453 -7.35 -37.25 -37.24
N LYS A 454 -6.49 -38.07 -37.87
CA LYS A 454 -5.37 -37.60 -38.72
C LYS A 454 -5.83 -37.16 -40.12
N GLU A 455 -6.82 -37.84 -40.68
CA GLU A 455 -7.44 -37.42 -41.96
C GLU A 455 -8.10 -36.04 -41.83
N ALA A 456 -8.65 -35.72 -40.66
CA ALA A 456 -9.26 -34.42 -40.37
C ALA A 456 -8.25 -33.26 -40.21
N GLU A 457 -6.95 -33.55 -40.11
CA GLU A 457 -5.89 -32.54 -40.00
C GLU A 457 -5.29 -32.14 -41.36
N THR A 458 -5.66 -32.81 -42.46
CA THR A 458 -4.98 -32.67 -43.78
C THR A 458 -5.83 -32.06 -44.92
N GLN A 459 -7.04 -31.55 -44.66
CA GLN A 459 -7.86 -30.87 -45.69
C GLN A 459 -7.85 -29.33 -45.59
N PRO A 460 -7.25 -28.60 -46.55
CA PRO A 460 -7.41 -27.15 -46.71
C PRO A 460 -8.71 -26.80 -47.46
N GLY A 461 -9.37 -25.69 -47.09
CA GLY A 461 -10.60 -25.21 -47.73
C GLY A 461 -10.40 -24.63 -49.15
N LYS A 462 -11.43 -24.77 -49.99
CA LYS A 462 -11.57 -24.29 -51.39
C LYS A 462 -12.97 -23.66 -51.57
N ASP A 463 -13.30 -22.80 -52.53
CA ASP A 463 -12.68 -22.35 -53.82
C ASP A 463 -13.20 -20.91 -54.16
N ASP A 464 -12.78 -20.13 -55.17
CA ASP A 464 -11.73 -20.26 -56.21
C ASP A 464 -11.02 -18.89 -56.48
N LYS A 465 -11.77 -17.84 -56.89
CA LYS A 465 -11.21 -16.65 -57.61
C LYS A 465 -11.96 -15.32 -57.33
N THR A 466 -11.44 -14.13 -57.70
CA THR A 466 -10.62 -13.81 -58.90
C THR A 466 -9.68 -12.61 -58.74
N THR A 467 -8.40 -12.76 -59.14
CA THR A 467 -7.37 -11.74 -59.58
C THR A 467 -7.18 -10.43 -58.78
N ASN A 468 -5.97 -9.96 -58.46
CA ASN A 468 -4.78 -9.90 -59.33
C ASN A 468 -3.44 -9.90 -58.55
N THR A 469 -2.31 -9.98 -59.28
CA THR A 469 -0.91 -9.87 -58.80
C THR A 469 -0.60 -8.54 -58.07
N THR A 470 0.43 -8.40 -57.21
CA THR A 470 1.85 -8.83 -57.40
C THR A 470 2.64 -8.99 -56.08
N ALA A 471 3.69 -9.82 -56.16
CA ALA A 471 4.78 -10.12 -55.22
C ALA A 471 5.09 -9.18 -54.01
N SER A 472 5.30 -9.80 -52.84
CA SER A 472 6.63 -9.84 -52.19
C SER A 472 6.67 -10.93 -51.08
N SER A 473 7.77 -11.68 -50.99
CA SER A 473 8.00 -12.68 -49.94
C SER A 473 8.87 -12.11 -48.82
N ASN A 474 8.73 -12.65 -47.60
CA ASN A 474 9.87 -13.14 -46.82
C ASN A 474 9.38 -13.95 -45.60
N SER A 475 10.05 -15.07 -45.32
CA SER A 475 9.76 -15.95 -44.19
C SER A 475 10.83 -15.77 -43.10
N PHE A 476 10.45 -16.03 -41.85
CA PHE A 476 11.40 -16.29 -40.78
C PHE A 476 10.99 -17.55 -40.01
N VAL A 477 11.91 -18.51 -39.96
CA VAL A 477 11.75 -19.79 -39.26
C VAL A 477 12.46 -19.69 -37.91
N ILE A 478 11.78 -20.06 -36.83
CA ILE A 478 12.40 -20.14 -35.49
C ILE A 478 12.62 -21.62 -35.16
N HIS A 479 13.88 -22.03 -35.07
CA HIS A 479 14.25 -23.38 -34.65
C HIS A 479 14.05 -23.59 -33.14
N LYS A 480 13.57 -24.77 -32.75
CA LYS A 480 13.52 -25.20 -31.34
C LYS A 480 14.92 -25.45 -30.79
N ALA A 481 15.15 -25.03 -29.56
CA ALA A 481 16.18 -25.56 -28.67
C ALA A 481 15.56 -25.76 -27.26
N PRO A 482 15.86 -26.86 -26.54
CA PRO A 482 15.25 -27.15 -25.24
C PRO A 482 16.07 -26.54 -24.08
N LEU A 483 15.38 -25.94 -23.09
CA LEU A 483 16.00 -25.67 -21.79
C LEU A 483 15.87 -26.92 -20.90
N LEU A 484 17.00 -27.47 -20.49
CA LEU A 484 17.11 -28.32 -19.31
C LEU A 484 17.47 -27.44 -18.11
N LEU A 485 16.69 -27.53 -17.04
CA LEU A 485 16.97 -26.87 -15.76
C LEU A 485 17.28 -27.95 -14.73
N ALA A 486 18.55 -28.04 -14.34
CA ALA A 486 19.02 -28.95 -13.29
C ALA A 486 19.09 -28.23 -11.94
N PHE A 487 18.77 -28.94 -10.86
CA PHE A 487 19.08 -28.53 -9.49
C PHE A 487 20.59 -28.54 -9.25
N PHE A 488 21.08 -27.68 -8.36
CA PHE A 488 22.01 -28.11 -7.29
C PHE A 488 22.04 -27.09 -6.13
N LEU A 489 21.96 -27.64 -4.91
CA LEU A 489 22.36 -27.10 -3.60
C LEU A 489 21.96 -25.64 -3.28
#